data_AF-A0A1V0QVN6-F1
#
_entry.id   AF-A0A1V0QVN6-F1
#
_cell.length_a   1.000
_cell.length_b   1.000
_cell.length_c   1.000
_cell.angle_alpha   90.00
_cell.angle_beta   90.00
_cell.angle_gamma   90.00
#
_symmetry.space_group_name_H-M   'P 1'
#
loop_
_entity.id
_entity.type
_entity.pdbx_description
1 polymer ?
#
loop_
_entity_poly.entity_id
_entity_poly.type
_entity_poly.pdbx_seq_one_letter_code
_entity_poly.pdbx_strand_id
1 'polypeptide(L)'
;MGVNATGAERECSGCSSRAFVADSEECWNEESWEDDEPGAAGCPCGSEEFEAAVAFSLGGDGSVRWVTVGLRCVKDGFCGIHAGWKIDYSPTEHLLTMV
;
A
#
# COMPACT_ATOMS: atom_id res chain seq x y z
N MET A 1 12.65 12.88 0.43
CA MET A 1 11.37 12.82 1.16
C MET A 1 10.89 11.39 1.03
N GLY A 2 11.21 10.56 2.01
CA GLY A 2 10.74 9.18 2.05
C GLY A 2 9.41 9.18 2.76
N VAL A 3 8.34 8.89 2.04
CA VAL A 3 7.06 8.54 2.66
C VAL A 3 7.27 7.16 3.29
N ASN A 4 7.41 7.10 4.60
CA ASN A 4 7.22 5.85 5.33
C ASN A 4 5.72 5.71 5.57
N ALA A 5 4.95 5.64 4.48
CA ALA A 5 3.52 5.37 4.57
C ALA A 5 3.36 3.95 5.15
N THR A 6 2.88 3.89 6.38
CA THR A 6 2.71 2.66 7.16
C THR A 6 1.50 1.84 6.74
N GLY A 7 0.75 2.32 5.74
CA GLY A 7 -0.37 1.61 5.15
C GLY A 7 -0.74 2.19 3.79
N ALA A 8 -1.68 1.52 3.11
CA ALA A 8 -2.24 1.94 1.85
C ALA A 8 -3.72 1.56 1.74
N GLU A 9 -4.48 2.41 1.07
CA GLU A 9 -5.82 2.14 0.62
C GLU A 9 -5.87 2.35 -0.90
N ARG A 10 -6.68 1.55 -1.59
CA ARG A 10 -6.97 1.73 -3.01
C ARG A 10 -8.41 2.09 -3.22
N GLU A 11 -8.65 2.97 -4.20
CA GLU A 11 -9.97 3.25 -4.75
C GLU A 11 -10.03 2.76 -6.19
N CYS A 12 -11.10 2.04 -6.56
CA CYS A 12 -11.33 1.63 -7.93
C CYS A 12 -11.84 2.80 -8.77
N SER A 13 -11.11 3.21 -9.81
CA SER A 13 -11.55 4.33 -10.68
C SER A 13 -12.86 4.05 -11.45
N GLY A 14 -13.26 2.78 -11.59
CA GLY A 14 -14.48 2.39 -12.29
C GLY A 14 -15.75 2.39 -11.43
N CYS A 15 -15.66 2.06 -10.14
CA CYS A 15 -16.83 1.93 -9.26
C CYS A 15 -16.71 2.64 -7.91
N SER A 16 -15.59 3.32 -7.66
CA SER A 16 -15.27 4.04 -6.42
C SER A 16 -15.28 3.17 -5.15
N SER A 17 -15.26 1.84 -5.29
CA SER A 17 -15.09 0.96 -4.13
C SER A 17 -13.69 1.14 -3.54
N ARG A 18 -13.62 1.30 -2.23
CA ARG A 18 -12.37 1.43 -1.47
C ARG A 18 -12.03 0.12 -0.75
N ALA A 19 -10.75 -0.19 -0.65
CA ALA A 19 -10.25 -1.34 0.08
C ALA A 19 -8.86 -1.04 0.65
N PHE A 20 -8.62 -1.45 1.89
CA PHE A 20 -7.29 -1.43 2.49
C PHE A 20 -6.42 -2.54 1.94
N VAL A 21 -5.13 -2.26 1.81
CA VAL A 21 -4.13 -3.27 1.44
C VAL A 21 -3.61 -3.92 2.71
N ALA A 22 -3.72 -5.24 2.80
CA ALA A 22 -3.34 -6.03 3.97
C ALA A 22 -3.97 -5.45 5.27
N ASP A 23 -3.15 -5.23 6.29
CA ASP A 23 -3.54 -4.74 7.62
C ASP A 23 -3.56 -3.20 7.75
N SER A 24 -3.54 -2.48 6.63
CA SER A 24 -3.42 -1.01 6.62
C SER A 24 -4.54 -0.28 7.39
N GLU A 25 -5.70 -0.91 7.58
CA GLU A 25 -6.81 -0.33 8.35
C GLU A 25 -6.41 -0.02 9.80
N GLU A 26 -5.54 -0.84 10.41
CA GLU A 26 -5.14 -0.66 11.81
C GLU A 26 -4.37 0.66 12.02
N CYS A 27 -3.62 1.10 11.01
CA CYS A 27 -2.89 2.36 11.02
C CYS A 27 -3.70 3.53 10.43
N TRP A 28 -4.98 3.32 10.07
CA TRP A 28 -5.82 4.32 9.40
C TRP A 28 -6.60 5.20 10.40
N ASN A 29 -5.88 5.81 11.34
CA ASN A 29 -6.45 6.66 12.37
C ASN A 29 -5.60 7.91 12.64
N GLU A 30 -6.26 8.95 13.15
CA GLU A 30 -5.70 10.28 13.41
C GLU A 30 -4.48 10.23 14.36
N GLU A 31 -4.47 9.28 15.29
CA GLU A 31 -3.39 9.09 16.29
C GLU A 31 -2.12 8.50 15.64
N SER A 32 -2.27 7.77 14.54
CA SER A 32 -1.15 7.17 13.79
C SER A 32 -0.50 8.16 12.81
N TRP A 33 -1.13 9.31 12.57
CA TRP A 33 -0.74 10.25 11.51
C TRP A 33 -0.17 11.56 12.07
N GLU A 34 0.54 11.55 13.21
CA GLU A 34 1.12 12.70 13.94
C GLU A 34 1.85 13.76 13.06
N ASP A 35 1.16 14.45 12.15
CA ASP A 35 1.60 15.32 11.04
C ASP A 35 1.93 14.67 9.66
N ASP A 36 1.61 13.40 9.39
CA ASP A 36 1.86 12.74 8.07
C ASP A 36 0.59 12.01 7.56
N GLU A 37 -0.47 12.79 7.30
CA GLU A 37 -1.73 12.26 6.74
C GLU A 37 -1.49 11.52 5.42
N PRO A 38 -2.15 10.37 5.18
CA PRO A 38 -1.99 9.62 3.95
C PRO A 38 -2.41 10.45 2.73
N GLY A 39 -1.45 10.73 1.85
CA GLY A 39 -1.67 11.43 0.59
C GLY A 39 -2.14 10.51 -0.54
N ALA A 40 -2.89 11.08 -1.49
CA ALA A 40 -3.23 10.39 -2.73
C ALA A 40 -1.98 10.19 -3.61
N ALA A 41 -1.88 9.02 -4.25
CA ALA A 41 -0.80 8.76 -5.19
C ALA A 41 -0.95 9.62 -6.45
N GLY A 42 0.13 10.30 -6.84
CA GLY A 42 0.17 11.13 -8.05
C GLY A 42 1.33 10.74 -8.97
N CYS A 43 1.09 10.80 -10.28
CA CYS A 43 2.12 10.63 -11.29
C CYS A 43 2.63 12.00 -11.76
N PRO A 44 3.93 12.18 -12.05
CA PRO A 44 4.46 13.42 -12.64
C PRO A 44 3.77 13.85 -13.96
N CYS A 45 3.14 12.93 -14.70
CA CYS A 45 2.35 13.26 -15.89
C CYS A 45 0.95 13.83 -15.60
N GLY A 46 0.59 13.97 -14.32
CA GLY A 46 -0.69 14.48 -13.84
C GLY A 46 -1.83 13.47 -13.85
N SER A 47 -1.56 12.17 -14.02
CA SER A 47 -2.57 11.11 -13.86
C SER A 47 -2.62 10.61 -12.41
N GLU A 48 -3.81 10.18 -12.00
CA GLU A 48 -4.10 9.61 -10.68
C GLU A 48 -4.64 8.17 -10.81
N GLU A 49 -4.51 7.56 -12.00
CA GLU A 49 -4.95 6.20 -12.27
C GLU A 49 -3.76 5.26 -12.44
N PHE A 50 -3.80 4.14 -11.71
CA PHE A 50 -2.69 3.21 -11.61
C PHE A 50 -3.16 1.76 -11.63
N GLU A 51 -2.32 0.89 -12.19
CA GLU A 51 -2.31 -0.53 -11.86
C GLU A 51 -1.54 -0.70 -10.54
N ALA A 52 -2.15 -1.32 -9.55
CA ALA A 52 -1.53 -1.59 -8.26
C ALA A 52 -1.01 -3.04 -8.18
N ALA A 53 0.18 -3.21 -7.61
CA ALA A 53 0.75 -4.51 -7.30
C ALA A 53 1.20 -4.54 -5.83
N VAL A 54 0.89 -5.62 -5.14
CA VAL A 54 1.31 -5.86 -3.75
C VAL A 54 2.30 -7.00 -3.74
N ALA A 55 3.47 -6.76 -3.16
CA ALA A 55 4.52 -7.75 -2.99
C ALA A 55 4.74 -8.03 -1.50
N PHE A 56 4.97 -9.31 -1.19
CA PHE A 56 5.23 -9.78 0.16
C PHE A 56 6.66 -10.32 0.26
N SER A 57 7.43 -9.86 1.24
CA SER A 57 8.67 -10.53 1.62
C SER A 57 8.38 -11.59 2.67
N LEU A 58 8.69 -12.84 2.37
CA LEU A 58 8.42 -13.97 3.26
C LEU A 58 9.68 -14.37 4.05
N GLY A 59 9.47 -14.76 5.31
CA GLY A 59 10.46 -15.47 6.12
C GLY A 59 10.62 -16.92 5.66
N GLY A 60 11.64 -17.60 6.19
CA GLY A 60 11.89 -19.02 5.88
C GLY A 60 10.77 -19.98 6.33
N ASP A 61 9.91 -19.51 7.23
CA ASP A 61 8.70 -20.19 7.72
C ASP A 61 7.45 -19.85 6.90
N GLY A 62 7.55 -19.01 5.86
CA GLY A 62 6.41 -18.56 5.05
C GLY A 62 5.66 -17.36 5.63
N SER A 63 6.04 -16.86 6.81
CA SER A 63 5.44 -15.67 7.40
C SER A 63 5.74 -14.42 6.58
N VAL A 64 4.76 -13.55 6.38
CA VAL A 64 4.98 -12.21 5.81
C VAL A 64 5.78 -11.37 6.81
N ARG A 65 6.87 -10.75 6.33
CA ARG A 65 7.77 -9.87 7.09
C ARG A 65 7.74 -8.42 6.61
N TRP A 66 7.30 -8.22 5.37
CA TRP A 66 7.22 -6.90 4.74
C TRP A 66 6.14 -6.90 3.66
N VAL A 67 5.38 -5.81 3.57
CA VAL A 67 4.43 -5.51 2.49
C VAL A 67 4.97 -4.34 1.68
N THR A 68 4.95 -4.45 0.36
CA THR A 68 5.35 -3.38 -0.56
C THR A 68 4.23 -3.14 -1.57
N VAL A 69 3.82 -1.88 -1.73
CA VAL A 69 2.84 -1.47 -2.74
C VAL A 69 3.56 -0.72 -3.86
N GLY A 70 3.54 -1.32 -5.05
CA GLY A 70 4.01 -0.71 -6.29
C GLY A 70 2.83 -0.22 -7.12
N LEU A 71 2.99 0.94 -7.76
CA LEU A 71 2.02 1.47 -8.72
C LEU A 71 2.67 1.64 -10.08
N ARG A 72 1.89 1.38 -11.12
CA ARG A 72 2.22 1.68 -12.51
C ARG A 72 1.16 2.59 -13.09
N CYS A 73 1.54 3.78 -13.55
CA CYS A 73 0.60 4.72 -14.15
C CYS A 73 0.03 4.15 -15.47
N VAL A 74 -1.29 4.20 -15.62
CA VAL A 74 -1.97 3.70 -16.83
C VAL A 74 -1.69 4.59 -18.05
N LYS A 75 -1.36 5.87 -17.83
CA LYS A 75 -1.19 6.88 -18.89
C LYS A 75 0.20 6.90 -19.51
N ASP A 76 1.25 6.93 -18.69
CA ASP A 76 2.64 7.03 -19.17
C ASP A 76 3.50 5.81 -18.85
N GLY A 77 2.97 4.85 -18.10
CA GLY A 77 3.67 3.62 -17.72
C GLY A 77 4.74 3.81 -16.64
N PHE A 78 4.84 4.98 -16.01
CA PHE A 78 5.79 5.21 -14.92
C PHE A 78 5.51 4.25 -13.75
N CYS A 79 6.55 3.59 -13.25
CA CYS A 79 6.46 2.63 -12.15
C CYS A 79 7.23 3.13 -10.93
N GLY A 80 6.65 2.98 -9.75
CA GLY A 80 7.28 3.33 -8.48
C GLY A 80 6.80 2.48 -7.31
N ILE A 81 7.55 2.50 -6.22
CA ILE A 81 7.09 2.01 -4.91
C ILE A 81 6.48 3.20 -4.19
N HIS A 82 5.24 3.06 -3.74
CA HIS A 82 4.46 4.16 -3.14
C HIS A 82 4.23 4.00 -1.65
N ALA A 83 4.15 2.75 -1.16
CA ALA A 83 4.04 2.46 0.26
C ALA A 83 4.75 1.15 0.59
N GLY A 84 5.13 0.98 1.84
CA GLY A 84 5.64 -0.28 2.33
C GLY A 84 5.91 -0.24 3.82
N TRP A 85 5.64 -1.36 4.48
CA TRP A 85 5.75 -1.46 5.93
C TRP A 85 6.24 -2.83 6.36
N LYS A 86 6.86 -2.84 7.55
CA LYS A 86 7.32 -4.03 8.23
C LYS A 86 6.15 -4.66 8.98
N ILE A 87 6.10 -5.99 9.00
CA ILE A 87 5.21 -6.75 9.88
C ILE A 87 6.01 -7.24 11.08
N ASP A 88 5.59 -6.87 12.29
CA ASP A 88 6.28 -7.19 13.55
C ASP A 88 5.49 -8.12 14.48
N TYR A 89 4.38 -8.69 13.97
CA TYR A 89 3.57 -9.69 14.67
C TYR A 89 3.55 -11.05 13.97
N SER A 90 2.93 -12.03 14.63
CA SER A 90 2.68 -13.37 14.10
C SER A 90 1.42 -13.96 14.74
N PRO A 91 0.60 -14.76 14.02
CA PRO A 91 0.78 -15.25 12.63
C PRO A 91 0.43 -14.22 11.55
N THR A 92 0.86 -14.44 10.29
CA THR A 92 0.75 -13.44 9.20
C THR A 92 0.32 -13.99 7.83
N GLU A 93 -0.04 -15.28 7.73
CA GLU A 93 -0.40 -15.90 6.43
C GLU A 93 -1.67 -15.29 5.82
N HIS A 94 -2.58 -14.79 6.65
CA HIS A 94 -3.84 -14.19 6.23
C HIS A 94 -3.67 -12.94 5.35
N LEU A 95 -2.55 -12.20 5.53
CA LEU A 95 -2.25 -10.99 4.74
C LEU A 95 -2.13 -11.29 3.23
N LEU A 96 -1.76 -12.51 2.85
CA LEU A 96 -1.65 -12.93 1.45
C LEU A 96 -2.99 -12.91 0.70
N THR A 97 -4.11 -12.87 1.43
CA THR A 97 -5.47 -12.88 0.86
C THR A 97 -6.20 -11.54 1.00
N MET A 98 -5.54 -10.51 1.52
CA MET A 98 -6.14 -9.21 1.83
C MET A 98 -5.59 -8.12 0.90
N VAL A 99 -5.87 -8.20 -0.41
CA VAL A 99 -5.40 -7.22 -1.41
C VAL A 99 -6.49 -6.74 -2.35
#